data_AF-A0A830H8T0-F1
#
_entry.id   AF-A0A830H8T0-F1
#
_cell.length_a   1.000
_cell.length_b   1.000
_cell.length_c   1.000
_cell.angle_alpha   90.00
_cell.angle_beta   90.00
_cell.angle_gamma   90.00
#
_symmetry.space_group_name_H-M   'P 1'
#
loop_
_entity.id
_entity.type
_entity.pdbx_description
1 polymer ?
#
loop_
_entity_poly.entity_id
_entity_poly.type
_entity_poly.pdbx_seq_one_letter_code
_entity_poly.pdbx_strand_id
1 'polypeptide(L)'
;MTDYHAKRQEYYVPLPVWITNKFVKPMLAHEKDTALVHALANVAIFAPTAACLLLAARPSHVLGALYVAALYALFLQRFMLAMHYAAHRPPLQAPANASNTTKLVVAAFNEAPTTLLCAFFGLPPCCYRMHHVAMHHGGANSPAPWRDLSSTATLPRRGARGAAAFVWYWLRSFAALAASLPLWAMRRRGIADTVKTVCGIVAYFGTYFALRNVNAVAANYLIPVPFLISSLALAFGNWSQHVLLHLADDGTARTEPHAVAYDCLVCADNARTFNDGYHAVHHEEPTCHWSEMPLRYAQRCEAWIAHLEYVRDHGSADGAPPPPHSRREPCARLAFEGLGFFDIGVLCLLGEYGERTMAKHFVDACDPSEREHDSAWCATELRRRLRPAVTKSTMRH
;
A
#
# COMPACT_ATOMS: atom_id res chain seq x y z
N MET A 1 13.25 5.76 -17.94
CA MET A 1 12.02 5.63 -17.13
C MET A 1 11.47 7.01 -16.82
N THR A 2 10.25 7.28 -17.26
CA THR A 2 9.54 8.56 -17.16
C THR A 2 9.19 8.95 -15.72
N ASP A 3 8.83 7.98 -14.86
CA ASP A 3 8.45 8.26 -13.46
C ASP A 3 9.58 8.78 -12.57
N TYR A 4 10.82 8.38 -12.86
CA TYR A 4 12.00 8.87 -12.12
C TYR A 4 12.19 10.39 -12.27
N HIS A 5 11.80 10.93 -13.43
CA HIS A 5 11.90 12.35 -13.77
C HIS A 5 10.54 13.06 -13.74
N ALA A 6 9.48 12.39 -13.33
CA ALA A 6 8.14 12.96 -13.34
C ALA A 6 8.03 14.17 -12.40
N LYS A 7 7.27 15.18 -12.82
CA LYS A 7 6.95 16.32 -11.97
C LYS A 7 6.14 15.84 -10.75
N ARG A 8 6.75 15.94 -9.58
CA ARG A 8 6.19 15.46 -8.31
C ARG A 8 4.99 16.31 -7.89
N GLN A 9 3.97 15.66 -7.33
CA GLN A 9 2.70 16.25 -6.94
C GLN A 9 2.14 15.58 -5.68
N GLU A 10 2.92 15.36 -4.62
CA GLU A 10 2.46 14.67 -3.40
C GLU A 10 1.82 15.60 -2.37
N TYR A 11 2.12 16.89 -2.43
CA TYR A 11 1.51 17.93 -1.60
C TYR A 11 0.94 19.09 -2.44
N TYR A 12 0.07 19.91 -1.84
CA TYR A 12 -0.49 21.10 -2.51
C TYR A 12 0.30 22.37 -2.18
N VAL A 13 0.58 22.60 -0.90
CA VAL A 13 1.23 23.83 -0.43
C VAL A 13 2.50 23.47 0.33
N PRO A 14 3.70 23.94 -0.07
CA PRO A 14 4.90 23.71 0.71
C PRO A 14 4.84 24.49 2.04
N LEU A 15 5.50 23.99 3.07
CA LEU A 15 5.73 24.80 4.27
C LEU A 15 6.55 26.06 3.92
N PRO A 16 6.35 27.18 4.63
CA PRO A 16 7.15 28.39 4.43
C PRO A 16 8.65 28.09 4.37
N VAL A 17 9.35 28.71 3.43
CA VAL A 17 10.77 28.40 3.13
C VAL A 17 11.65 28.51 4.37
N TRP A 18 11.40 29.50 5.23
CA TRP A 18 12.14 29.68 6.48
C TRP A 18 11.90 28.54 7.48
N ILE A 19 10.67 28.01 7.57
CA ILE A 19 10.36 26.84 8.40
C ILE A 19 11.08 25.61 7.85
N THR A 20 10.94 25.39 6.53
CA THR A 20 11.55 24.25 5.85
C THR A 20 13.06 24.26 6.03
N ASN A 21 13.73 25.39 5.78
CA ASN A 21 15.19 25.48 5.86
C ASN A 21 15.72 25.39 7.30
N LYS A 22 15.05 26.03 8.27
CA LYS A 22 15.56 26.14 9.64
C LYS A 22 15.23 24.92 10.50
N PHE A 23 14.05 24.32 10.33
CA PHE A 23 13.57 23.27 11.24
C PHE A 23 13.42 21.91 10.58
N VAL A 24 13.07 21.85 9.28
CA VAL A 24 12.81 20.57 8.61
C VAL A 24 14.08 20.00 8.01
N LYS A 25 14.77 20.73 7.12
CA LYS A 25 15.97 20.25 6.41
C LYS A 25 17.06 19.68 7.32
N PRO A 26 17.40 20.30 8.46
CA PRO A 26 18.43 19.75 9.36
C PRO A 26 18.05 18.42 10.01
N MET A 27 16.78 18.03 9.94
CA MET A 27 16.23 16.82 10.54
C MET A 27 15.77 15.80 9.50
N LEU A 28 15.92 16.04 8.20
CA LEU A 28 15.48 15.08 7.18
C LEU A 28 16.36 13.82 7.22
N ALA A 29 15.74 12.64 7.19
CA ALA A 29 16.44 11.37 7.03
C ALA A 29 16.98 11.19 5.60
N HIS A 30 16.27 11.75 4.61
CA HIS A 30 16.70 11.82 3.22
C HIS A 30 16.26 13.15 2.59
N GLU A 31 17.05 13.73 1.68
CA GLU A 31 16.77 15.07 1.13
C GLU A 31 15.38 15.19 0.48
N LYS A 32 14.92 14.10 -0.15
CA LYS A 32 13.64 14.04 -0.87
C LYS A 32 12.44 13.84 0.07
N ASP A 33 12.66 13.51 1.35
CA ASP A 33 11.59 13.41 2.36
C ASP A 33 10.90 14.76 2.62
N THR A 34 11.47 15.88 2.15
CA THR A 34 10.82 17.19 2.17
C THR A 34 9.39 17.14 1.62
N ALA A 35 9.16 16.42 0.51
CA ALA A 35 7.83 16.30 -0.10
C ALA A 35 6.84 15.55 0.82
N LEU A 36 7.32 14.50 1.48
CA LEU A 36 6.54 13.73 2.44
C LEU A 36 6.18 14.59 3.66
N VAL A 37 7.15 15.33 4.21
CA VAL A 37 6.92 16.25 5.33
C VAL A 37 5.91 17.35 4.96
N HIS A 38 6.00 17.92 3.75
CA HIS A 38 5.00 18.88 3.27
C HIS A 38 3.61 18.25 3.16
N ALA A 39 3.49 17.04 2.61
CA ALA A 39 2.21 16.33 2.50
C ALA A 39 1.58 16.10 3.89
N LEU A 40 2.37 15.62 4.85
CA LEU A 40 1.92 15.42 6.23
C LEU A 40 1.52 16.74 6.89
N ALA A 41 2.25 17.83 6.66
CA ALA A 41 1.91 19.15 7.20
C ALA A 41 0.60 19.71 6.62
N ASN A 42 0.34 19.51 5.32
CA ASN A 42 -0.93 19.92 4.70
C ASN A 42 -2.11 19.24 5.41
N VAL A 43 -1.98 17.94 5.68
CA VAL A 43 -3.01 17.16 6.38
C VAL A 43 -3.14 17.56 7.84
N ALA A 44 -2.01 17.71 8.54
CA ALA A 44 -1.98 18.09 9.96
C ALA A 44 -2.58 19.47 10.23
N ILE A 45 -2.56 20.37 9.25
CA ILE A 45 -3.24 21.66 9.32
C ILE A 45 -4.70 21.52 8.90
N PHE A 46 -4.97 20.97 7.71
CA PHE A 46 -6.32 20.96 7.14
C PHE A 46 -7.30 20.11 7.94
N ALA A 47 -6.95 18.85 8.23
CA ALA A 47 -7.91 17.88 8.77
C ALA A 47 -8.38 18.25 10.20
N PRO A 48 -7.50 18.60 11.15
CA PRO A 48 -7.94 19.03 12.47
C PRO A 48 -8.75 20.33 12.43
N THR A 49 -8.32 21.32 11.65
CA THR A 49 -9.04 22.60 11.53
C THR A 49 -10.45 22.39 10.95
N ALA A 50 -10.56 21.65 9.86
CA ALA A 50 -11.85 21.36 9.23
C ALA A 50 -12.76 20.53 10.16
N ALA A 51 -12.20 19.59 10.93
CA ALA A 51 -12.95 18.82 11.91
C ALA A 51 -13.48 19.68 13.07
N CYS A 52 -12.65 20.58 13.61
CA CYS A 52 -13.07 21.52 14.65
C CYS A 52 -14.18 22.45 14.15
N LEU A 53 -14.06 22.97 12.93
CA LEU A 53 -15.10 23.79 12.31
C LEU A 53 -16.41 23.02 12.11
N LEU A 54 -16.34 21.76 11.66
CA LEU A 54 -17.51 20.92 11.50
C LEU A 54 -18.22 20.63 12.84
N LEU A 55 -17.45 20.38 13.91
CA LEU A 55 -17.99 20.18 15.26
C LEU A 55 -18.67 21.44 15.81
N ALA A 56 -18.08 22.62 15.58
CA ALA A 56 -18.62 23.90 16.03
C ALA A 56 -19.81 24.40 15.19
N ALA A 57 -19.97 23.89 13.97
CA ALA A 57 -21.09 24.24 13.10
C ALA A 57 -22.42 23.69 13.62
N ARG A 58 -23.54 24.29 13.16
CA ARG A 58 -24.86 23.69 13.37
C ARG A 58 -24.91 22.28 12.74
N PRO A 59 -25.55 21.30 13.39
CA PRO A 59 -25.67 19.95 12.84
C PRO A 59 -26.20 19.97 11.41
N SER A 60 -25.40 19.48 10.45
CA SER A 60 -25.73 19.51 9.03
C SER A 60 -25.07 18.34 8.30
N HIS A 61 -25.90 17.47 7.72
CA HIS A 61 -25.44 16.35 6.90
C HIS A 61 -24.75 16.81 5.62
N VAL A 62 -25.17 17.95 5.07
CA VAL A 62 -24.55 18.54 3.87
C VAL A 62 -23.14 18.99 4.19
N LEU A 63 -22.93 19.72 5.31
CA LEU A 63 -21.58 20.15 5.71
C LEU A 63 -20.69 18.95 6.03
N GLY A 64 -21.22 17.92 6.69
CA GLY A 64 -20.48 16.69 6.95
C GLY A 64 -20.08 15.94 5.67
N ALA A 65 -20.99 15.83 4.70
CA ALA A 65 -20.70 15.20 3.42
C ALA A 65 -19.66 16.00 2.62
N LEU A 66 -19.77 17.34 2.59
CA LEU A 66 -18.78 18.22 1.97
C LEU A 66 -17.41 18.12 2.64
N TYR A 67 -17.37 18.03 3.98
CA TYR A 67 -16.13 17.81 4.72
C TYR A 67 -15.43 16.52 4.28
N VAL A 68 -16.15 15.38 4.26
CA VAL A 68 -15.57 14.10 3.84
C VAL A 68 -15.14 14.16 2.38
N ALA A 69 -15.99 14.69 1.49
CA ALA A 69 -15.67 14.80 0.07
C ALA A 69 -14.41 15.64 -0.16
N ALA A 70 -14.29 16.80 0.49
CA ALA A 70 -13.12 17.66 0.39
C ALA A 70 -11.87 16.98 0.95
N LEU A 71 -11.95 16.41 2.16
CA LEU A 71 -10.82 15.72 2.78
C LEU A 71 -10.33 14.56 1.90
N TYR A 72 -11.25 13.78 1.34
CA TYR A 72 -10.91 12.58 0.58
C TYR A 72 -10.40 12.93 -0.83
N ALA A 73 -11.09 13.81 -1.56
CA ALA A 73 -10.67 14.22 -2.88
C ALA A 73 -9.32 14.93 -2.87
N LEU A 74 -9.06 15.73 -1.83
CA LEU A 74 -7.78 16.43 -1.71
C LEU A 74 -6.69 15.49 -1.21
N PHE A 75 -6.94 14.74 -0.13
CA PHE A 75 -5.85 14.16 0.65
C PHE A 75 -5.82 12.65 0.76
N LEU A 76 -6.88 11.89 0.43
CA LEU A 76 -6.92 10.45 0.72
C LEU A 76 -5.70 9.71 0.15
N GLN A 77 -5.52 9.70 -1.17
CA GLN A 77 -4.42 8.97 -1.80
C GLN A 77 -3.06 9.44 -1.28
N ARG A 78 -2.83 10.76 -1.25
CA ARG A 78 -1.57 11.38 -0.81
C ARG A 78 -1.23 11.04 0.63
N PHE A 79 -2.19 11.19 1.53
CA PHE A 79 -2.00 10.93 2.95
C PHE A 79 -1.76 9.44 3.21
N MET A 80 -2.58 8.57 2.61
CA MET A 80 -2.47 7.13 2.83
C MET A 80 -1.09 6.63 2.41
N LEU A 81 -0.54 7.11 1.30
CA LEU A 81 0.80 6.74 0.87
C LEU A 81 1.92 7.50 1.61
N ALA A 82 1.72 8.76 2.01
CA ALA A 82 2.68 9.44 2.90
C ALA A 82 2.83 8.69 4.23
N MET A 83 1.71 8.26 4.84
CA MET A 83 1.69 7.45 6.05
C MET A 83 2.33 6.08 5.81
N HIS A 84 2.02 5.43 4.68
CA HIS A 84 2.60 4.15 4.30
C HIS A 84 4.13 4.19 4.31
N TYR A 85 4.72 5.13 3.56
CA TYR A 85 6.18 5.24 3.47
C TYR A 85 6.81 5.73 4.77
N ALA A 86 6.17 6.67 5.49
CA ALA A 86 6.64 7.08 6.81
C ALA A 86 6.67 5.93 7.84
N ALA A 87 5.77 4.95 7.70
CA ALA A 87 5.71 3.80 8.60
C ALA A 87 6.85 2.79 8.36
N HIS A 88 7.36 2.70 7.13
CA HIS A 88 8.51 1.87 6.78
C HIS A 88 9.84 2.59 7.01
N ARG A 89 9.89 3.87 6.69
CA ARG A 89 11.08 4.72 6.82
C ARG A 89 10.70 6.07 7.43
N PRO A 90 11.11 6.36 8.67
CA PRO A 90 10.83 7.64 9.30
C PRO A 90 11.43 8.79 8.49
N PRO A 91 10.64 9.84 8.13
CA PRO A 91 11.13 10.93 7.29
C PRO A 91 12.06 11.91 8.03
N LEU A 92 11.97 11.94 9.37
CA LEU A 92 12.83 12.78 10.19
C LEU A 92 13.77 11.94 11.05
N GLN A 93 15.01 12.38 11.18
CA GLN A 93 16.03 11.85 12.06
C GLN A 93 16.63 12.99 12.87
N ALA A 94 16.56 12.88 14.20
CA ALA A 94 17.16 13.88 15.08
C ALA A 94 18.71 13.79 14.99
N PRO A 95 19.43 14.92 14.93
CA PRO A 95 20.89 14.92 15.03
C PRO A 95 21.38 14.21 16.29
N ALA A 96 22.53 13.54 16.24
CA ALA A 96 23.05 12.74 17.35
C ALA A 96 23.19 13.55 18.65
N ASN A 97 23.67 14.80 18.53
CA ASN A 97 23.86 15.78 19.60
C ASN A 97 22.60 16.61 19.94
N ALA A 98 21.44 16.32 19.33
CA ALA A 98 20.22 17.06 19.60
C ALA A 98 19.73 16.86 21.04
N SER A 99 19.07 17.89 21.58
CA SER A 99 18.45 17.84 22.90
C SER A 99 17.39 16.74 23.00
N ASN A 100 17.12 16.26 24.23
CA ASN A 100 16.06 15.27 24.47
C ASN A 100 14.69 15.76 23.97
N THR A 101 14.40 17.06 24.10
CA THR A 101 13.18 17.67 23.57
C THR A 101 13.09 17.55 22.06
N THR A 102 14.20 17.80 21.34
CA THR A 102 14.22 17.67 19.87
C THR A 102 14.00 16.22 19.44
N LYS A 103 14.64 15.27 20.13
CA LYS A 103 14.45 13.83 19.88
C LYS A 103 13.01 13.41 20.10
N LEU A 104 12.36 13.92 21.15
CA LEU A 104 10.95 13.67 21.41
C LEU A 104 10.03 14.25 20.34
N VAL A 105 10.28 15.48 19.88
CA VAL A 105 9.49 16.12 18.81
C VAL A 105 9.61 15.34 17.50
N VAL A 106 10.82 14.93 17.12
CA VAL A 106 11.05 14.10 15.93
C VAL A 106 10.34 12.75 16.04
N ALA A 107 10.44 12.08 17.19
CA ALA A 107 9.74 10.83 17.43
C ALA A 107 8.21 11.00 17.33
N ALA A 108 7.66 12.04 17.95
CA ALA A 108 6.23 12.33 17.88
C ALA A 108 5.78 12.64 16.45
N PHE A 109 6.56 13.40 15.68
CA PHE A 109 6.27 13.67 14.27
C PHE A 109 6.24 12.38 13.45
N ASN A 110 7.23 11.51 13.59
CA ASN A 110 7.29 10.25 12.85
C ASN A 110 6.16 9.28 13.21
N GLU A 111 5.67 9.33 14.45
CA GLU A 111 4.54 8.49 14.90
C GLU A 111 3.18 9.06 14.51
N ALA A 112 3.05 10.38 14.38
CA ALA A 112 1.78 11.08 14.15
C ALA A 112 0.97 10.58 12.94
N PRO A 113 1.57 10.23 11.77
CA PRO A 113 0.81 9.68 10.64
C PRO A 113 0.01 8.44 11.03
N THR A 114 0.62 7.51 11.76
CA THR A 114 0.04 6.19 12.11
C THR A 114 -0.74 6.16 13.43
N THR A 115 -0.72 7.26 14.19
CA THR A 115 -1.31 7.32 15.55
C THR A 115 -2.32 8.45 15.73
N LEU A 116 -2.21 9.54 14.99
CA LEU A 116 -3.09 10.70 15.12
C LEU A 116 -3.76 11.05 13.80
N LEU A 117 -2.98 11.30 12.74
CA LEU A 117 -3.52 11.79 11.48
C LEU A 117 -4.39 10.75 10.77
N CYS A 118 -4.06 9.46 10.90
CA CYS A 118 -4.84 8.38 10.30
C CYS A 118 -6.28 8.31 10.82
N ALA A 119 -6.54 8.81 12.05
CA ALA A 119 -7.88 8.82 12.62
C ALA A 119 -8.85 9.69 11.81
N PHE A 120 -8.41 10.83 11.27
CA PHE A 120 -9.24 11.69 10.40
C PHE A 120 -9.63 10.99 9.09
N PHE A 121 -8.86 9.99 8.68
CA PHE A 121 -9.09 9.20 7.48
C PHE A 121 -9.76 7.87 7.77
N GLY A 122 -10.33 7.63 8.95
CA GLY A 122 -11.03 6.38 9.16
C GLY A 122 -10.14 5.21 9.56
N LEU A 123 -8.95 5.44 10.09
CA LEU A 123 -8.07 4.37 10.56
C LEU A 123 -7.82 4.50 12.06
N PRO A 124 -8.18 3.48 12.86
CA PRO A 124 -7.83 3.47 14.26
C PRO A 124 -6.31 3.58 14.46
N PRO A 125 -5.85 4.41 15.44
CA PRO A 125 -4.44 4.54 15.78
C PRO A 125 -3.75 3.19 16.00
N CYS A 126 -2.47 3.10 15.67
CA CYS A 126 -1.62 1.92 15.82
C CYS A 126 -1.98 0.71 14.92
N CYS A 127 -3.22 0.60 14.45
CA CYS A 127 -3.67 -0.55 13.66
C CYS A 127 -2.99 -0.61 12.29
N TYR A 128 -2.70 0.53 11.65
CA TYR A 128 -2.02 0.52 10.36
C TYR A 128 -0.64 -0.15 10.43
N ARG A 129 0.20 0.25 11.40
CA ARG A 129 1.54 -0.35 11.56
C ARG A 129 1.45 -1.84 11.93
N MET A 130 0.51 -2.19 12.81
CA MET A 130 0.30 -3.60 13.20
C MET A 130 -0.16 -4.46 12.02
N HIS A 131 -1.12 -3.97 11.24
CA HIS A 131 -1.69 -4.68 10.11
C HIS A 131 -0.73 -4.72 8.93
N HIS A 132 -0.31 -3.55 8.44
CA HIS A 132 0.42 -3.45 7.19
C HIS A 132 1.89 -3.86 7.37
N VAL A 133 2.61 -3.22 8.29
CA VAL A 133 4.05 -3.43 8.47
C VAL A 133 4.34 -4.74 9.19
N ALA A 134 3.71 -5.00 10.34
CA ALA A 134 4.05 -6.17 11.14
C ALA A 134 3.42 -7.47 10.61
N MET A 135 2.14 -7.44 10.20
CA MET A 135 1.43 -8.64 9.76
C MET A 135 1.57 -8.88 8.25
N HIS A 136 1.12 -7.94 7.42
CA HIS A 136 0.94 -8.18 5.99
C HIS A 136 2.27 -8.33 5.25
N HIS A 137 3.25 -7.45 5.47
CA HIS A 137 4.59 -7.58 4.86
C HIS A 137 5.29 -8.89 5.21
N GLY A 138 5.28 -9.28 6.50
CA GLY A 138 5.83 -10.58 6.93
C GLY A 138 4.98 -11.79 6.51
N GLY A 139 3.68 -11.55 6.29
CA GLY A 139 2.70 -12.55 5.87
C GLY A 139 2.72 -12.82 4.37
N ALA A 140 3.13 -11.84 3.56
CA ALA A 140 3.33 -11.92 2.12
C ALA A 140 2.09 -12.48 1.38
N ASN A 141 0.90 -11.97 1.71
CA ASN A 141 -0.38 -12.43 1.16
C ASN A 141 -0.64 -13.94 1.30
N SER A 142 0.08 -14.62 2.21
CA SER A 142 0.02 -16.07 2.34
C SER A 142 -1.36 -16.55 2.80
N PRO A 143 -1.92 -17.59 2.15
CA PRO A 143 -3.18 -18.19 2.59
C PRO A 143 -3.04 -19.05 3.85
N ALA A 144 -1.84 -19.18 4.41
CA ALA A 144 -1.62 -19.95 5.63
C ALA A 144 -2.32 -19.30 6.83
N PRO A 145 -3.02 -20.08 7.68
CA PRO A 145 -3.70 -19.56 8.85
C PRO A 145 -2.77 -18.73 9.74
N TRP A 146 -3.25 -17.58 10.21
CA TRP A 146 -2.51 -16.67 11.12
C TRP A 146 -1.17 -16.16 10.57
N ARG A 147 -0.93 -16.27 9.27
CA ARG A 147 0.23 -15.67 8.61
C ARG A 147 -0.10 -14.27 8.12
N ASP A 148 -1.17 -14.16 7.33
CA ASP A 148 -1.70 -12.88 6.87
C ASP A 148 -3.23 -12.88 6.96
N LEU A 149 -3.80 -12.06 7.86
CA LEU A 149 -5.25 -11.96 8.00
C LEU A 149 -5.90 -11.20 6.84
N SER A 150 -5.15 -10.39 6.09
CA SER A 150 -5.64 -9.68 4.91
C SER A 150 -5.35 -10.41 3.60
N SER A 151 -4.91 -11.68 3.67
CA SER A 151 -4.67 -12.48 2.46
C SER A 151 -5.92 -12.57 1.59
N THR A 152 -5.69 -12.42 0.29
CA THR A 152 -6.68 -12.56 -0.78
C THR A 152 -6.43 -13.80 -1.64
N ALA A 153 -5.36 -14.55 -1.38
CA ALA A 153 -4.82 -15.58 -2.27
C ALA A 153 -5.84 -16.66 -2.66
N THR A 154 -6.74 -17.06 -1.76
CA THR A 154 -7.72 -18.13 -2.00
C THR A 154 -9.08 -17.63 -2.51
N LEU A 155 -9.24 -16.32 -2.69
CA LEU A 155 -10.53 -15.76 -3.09
C LEU A 155 -10.75 -15.88 -4.61
N PRO A 156 -11.98 -16.13 -5.06
CA PRO A 156 -12.38 -15.86 -6.45
C PRO A 156 -12.08 -14.41 -6.84
N ARG A 157 -11.60 -14.19 -8.07
CA ARG A 157 -11.09 -12.88 -8.50
C ARG A 157 -11.79 -12.27 -9.72
N ARG A 158 -12.79 -12.96 -10.29
CA ARG A 158 -13.36 -12.59 -11.61
C ARG A 158 -14.87 -12.50 -11.61
N GLY A 159 -15.39 -11.55 -12.37
CA GLY A 159 -16.82 -11.38 -12.61
C GLY A 159 -17.62 -11.24 -11.31
N ALA A 160 -18.90 -11.62 -11.37
CA ALA A 160 -19.81 -11.54 -10.22
C ALA A 160 -19.33 -12.34 -8.99
N ARG A 161 -18.71 -13.52 -9.19
CA ARG A 161 -18.15 -14.31 -8.09
C ARG A 161 -16.97 -13.61 -7.43
N GLY A 162 -16.11 -12.96 -8.21
CA GLY A 162 -15.02 -12.14 -7.70
C GLY A 162 -15.52 -10.93 -6.92
N ALA A 163 -16.53 -10.22 -7.44
CA ALA A 163 -17.14 -9.08 -6.76
C ALA A 163 -17.75 -9.48 -5.41
N ALA A 164 -18.50 -10.59 -5.36
CA ALA A 164 -19.05 -11.12 -4.12
C ALA A 164 -17.95 -11.54 -3.13
N ALA A 165 -16.89 -12.20 -3.61
CA ALA A 165 -15.74 -12.58 -2.78
C ALA A 165 -14.98 -11.37 -2.23
N PHE A 166 -14.86 -10.29 -3.01
CA PHE A 166 -14.29 -9.02 -2.57
C PHE A 166 -15.13 -8.37 -1.46
N VAL A 167 -16.46 -8.32 -1.60
CA VAL A 167 -17.34 -7.78 -0.55
C VAL A 167 -17.22 -8.60 0.73
N TRP A 168 -17.21 -9.94 0.61
CA TRP A 168 -16.97 -10.83 1.75
C TRP A 168 -15.61 -10.56 2.41
N TYR A 169 -14.56 -10.38 1.61
CA TYR A 169 -13.23 -10.04 2.09
C TYR A 169 -13.18 -8.71 2.84
N TRP A 170 -13.86 -7.68 2.34
CA TRP A 170 -13.95 -6.39 3.00
C TRP A 170 -14.69 -6.51 4.35
N LEU A 171 -15.85 -7.17 4.39
CA LEU A 171 -16.60 -7.41 5.62
C LEU A 171 -15.78 -8.22 6.64
N ARG A 172 -15.08 -9.26 6.18
CA ARG A 172 -14.15 -10.05 7.01
C ARG A 172 -13.02 -9.19 7.56
N SER A 173 -12.44 -8.30 6.75
CA SER A 173 -11.38 -7.37 7.19
C SER A 173 -11.89 -6.37 8.24
N PHE A 174 -13.14 -5.93 8.11
CA PHE A 174 -13.82 -5.08 9.10
C PHE A 174 -13.92 -5.77 10.47
N ALA A 175 -14.39 -7.02 10.50
CA ALA A 175 -14.44 -7.84 11.71
C ALA A 175 -13.04 -8.20 12.23
N ALA A 176 -12.09 -8.46 11.33
CA ALA A 176 -10.73 -8.80 11.66
C ALA A 176 -10.02 -7.67 12.40
N LEU A 177 -10.32 -6.40 12.09
CA LEU A 177 -9.76 -5.26 12.80
C LEU A 177 -10.13 -5.28 14.30
N ALA A 178 -11.40 -5.56 14.62
CA ALA A 178 -11.90 -5.50 15.99
C ALA A 178 -11.38 -6.65 16.87
N ALA A 179 -11.22 -7.87 16.32
CA ALA A 179 -10.88 -9.05 17.12
C ALA A 179 -9.65 -9.80 16.61
N SER A 180 -9.58 -10.11 15.32
CA SER A 180 -8.52 -10.97 14.78
C SER A 180 -7.13 -10.32 14.83
N LEU A 181 -7.02 -9.01 14.62
CA LEU A 181 -5.75 -8.28 14.62
C LEU A 181 -5.14 -8.21 16.04
N PRO A 182 -5.88 -7.85 17.11
CA PRO A 182 -5.39 -8.00 18.48
C PRO A 182 -4.98 -9.43 18.83
N LEU A 183 -5.78 -10.44 18.44
CA LEU A 183 -5.45 -11.85 18.68
C LEU A 183 -4.21 -12.31 17.92
N TRP A 184 -3.99 -11.79 16.72
CA TRP A 184 -2.77 -12.02 15.94
C TRP A 184 -1.57 -11.36 16.62
N ALA A 185 -1.71 -10.10 17.06
CA ALA A 185 -0.65 -9.40 17.80
C ALA A 185 -0.27 -10.17 19.08
N MET A 186 -1.24 -10.68 19.82
CA MET A 186 -0.98 -11.49 21.01
C MET A 186 -0.19 -12.75 20.69
N ARG A 187 -0.56 -13.45 19.60
CA ARG A 187 0.10 -14.68 19.17
C ARG A 187 1.50 -14.48 18.59
N ARG A 188 1.76 -13.34 17.93
CA ARG A 188 2.97 -13.13 17.10
C ARG A 188 3.92 -12.06 17.64
N ARG A 189 3.44 -11.16 18.50
CA ARG A 189 4.15 -9.94 18.95
C ARG A 189 4.13 -9.75 20.47
N GLY A 190 3.20 -10.40 21.17
CA GLY A 190 3.10 -10.38 22.63
C GLY A 190 2.18 -9.29 23.19
N ILE A 191 2.13 -9.20 24.52
CA ILE A 191 1.12 -8.41 25.25
C ILE A 191 1.25 -6.90 25.01
N ALA A 192 2.47 -6.37 24.93
CA ALA A 192 2.69 -4.93 24.77
C ALA A 192 2.11 -4.40 23.44
N ASP A 193 2.37 -5.10 22.34
CA ASP A 193 1.86 -4.77 21.00
C ASP A 193 0.34 -5.02 20.91
N THR A 194 -0.18 -6.00 21.65
CA THR A 194 -1.63 -6.25 21.78
C THR A 194 -2.32 -5.08 22.47
N VAL A 195 -1.82 -4.64 23.63
CA VAL A 195 -2.39 -3.52 24.39
C VAL A 195 -2.38 -2.25 23.55
N LYS A 196 -1.28 -1.93 22.85
CA LYS A 196 -1.23 -0.78 21.94
C LYS A 196 -2.33 -0.82 20.87
N THR A 197 -2.53 -1.98 20.25
CA THR A 197 -3.55 -2.18 19.21
C THR A 197 -4.96 -2.02 19.78
N VAL A 198 -5.25 -2.65 20.92
CA VAL A 198 -6.55 -2.54 21.61
C VAL A 198 -6.82 -1.12 22.06
N CYS A 199 -5.85 -0.44 22.69
CA CYS A 199 -5.97 0.95 23.09
C CYS A 199 -6.24 1.87 21.90
N GLY A 200 -5.59 1.63 20.74
CA GLY A 200 -5.86 2.38 19.52
C GLY A 200 -7.31 2.23 19.03
N ILE A 201 -7.82 1.01 18.98
CA ILE A 201 -9.21 0.71 18.61
C ILE A 201 -10.19 1.36 19.60
N VAL A 202 -9.98 1.16 20.90
CA VAL A 202 -10.84 1.70 21.97
C VAL A 202 -10.80 3.22 21.97
N ALA A 203 -9.63 3.84 21.82
CA ALA A 203 -9.52 5.30 21.74
C ALA A 203 -10.28 5.85 20.53
N TYR A 204 -10.14 5.22 19.36
CA TYR A 204 -10.79 5.66 18.13
C TYR A 204 -12.33 5.66 18.24
N PHE A 205 -12.91 4.53 18.65
CA PHE A 205 -14.36 4.43 18.82
C PHE A 205 -14.85 5.17 20.07
N GLY A 206 -14.03 5.26 21.12
CA GLY A 206 -14.28 6.09 22.30
C GLY A 206 -14.41 7.57 21.96
N THR A 207 -13.55 8.09 21.07
CA THR A 207 -13.64 9.46 20.56
C THR A 207 -14.97 9.70 19.86
N TYR A 208 -15.50 8.76 19.08
CA TYR A 208 -16.84 8.90 18.50
C TYR A 208 -17.93 9.10 19.58
N PHE A 209 -17.89 8.30 20.65
CA PHE A 209 -18.86 8.43 21.76
C PHE A 209 -18.71 9.76 22.51
N ALA A 210 -17.50 10.32 22.61
CA ALA A 210 -17.29 11.65 23.17
C ALA A 210 -17.83 12.74 22.23
N LEU A 211 -17.47 12.69 20.95
CA LEU A 211 -17.83 13.72 19.95
C LEU A 211 -19.34 13.77 19.68
N ARG A 212 -20.04 12.62 19.71
CA ARG A 212 -21.49 12.60 19.46
C ARG A 212 -22.29 13.38 20.51
N ASN A 213 -21.75 13.55 21.73
CA ASN A 213 -22.38 14.36 22.77
C ASN A 213 -22.22 15.87 22.53
N VAL A 214 -21.27 16.27 21.67
CA VAL A 214 -21.08 17.65 21.23
C VAL A 214 -21.92 17.92 19.99
N ASN A 215 -21.75 17.10 18.96
CA ASN A 215 -22.47 17.20 17.69
C ASN A 215 -22.55 15.81 17.02
N ALA A 216 -23.68 15.13 17.18
CA ALA A 216 -23.89 13.77 16.67
C ALA A 216 -23.77 13.68 15.14
N VAL A 217 -24.21 14.70 14.42
CA VAL A 217 -24.11 14.73 12.95
C VAL A 217 -22.63 14.82 12.55
N ALA A 218 -21.90 15.79 13.09
CA ALA A 218 -20.46 15.93 12.83
C ALA A 218 -19.68 14.67 13.21
N ALA A 219 -19.96 14.08 14.38
CA ALA A 219 -19.30 12.85 14.85
C ALA A 219 -19.43 11.69 13.84
N ASN A 220 -20.59 11.54 13.18
CA ASN A 220 -20.78 10.52 12.14
C ASN A 220 -19.85 10.73 10.93
N TYR A 221 -19.65 11.99 10.51
CA TYR A 221 -18.78 12.33 9.38
C TYR A 221 -17.29 12.41 9.75
N LEU A 222 -16.96 12.42 11.04
CA LEU A 222 -15.57 12.40 11.51
C LEU A 222 -15.03 10.99 11.74
N ILE A 223 -15.88 10.03 12.15
CA ILE A 223 -15.42 8.70 12.56
C ILE A 223 -16.08 7.55 11.77
N PRO A 224 -17.38 7.22 11.91
CA PRO A 224 -18.00 6.12 11.18
C PRO A 224 -17.92 6.21 9.66
N VAL A 225 -18.24 7.37 9.07
CA VAL A 225 -18.24 7.53 7.61
C VAL A 225 -16.83 7.40 7.03
N PRO A 226 -15.81 8.10 7.54
CA PRO A 226 -14.43 7.86 7.12
C PRO A 226 -13.98 6.41 7.31
N PHE A 227 -14.33 5.78 8.44
CA PHE A 227 -13.98 4.38 8.71
C PHE A 227 -14.55 3.43 7.64
N LEU A 228 -15.81 3.62 7.26
CA LEU A 228 -16.45 2.83 6.22
C LEU A 228 -15.77 3.02 4.86
N ILE A 229 -15.56 4.27 4.43
CA ILE A 229 -14.99 4.58 3.10
C ILE A 229 -13.55 4.10 3.02
N SER A 230 -12.71 4.42 4.01
CA SER A 230 -11.30 4.02 3.98
C SER A 230 -11.10 2.52 4.17
N SER A 231 -11.92 1.83 4.98
CA SER A 231 -11.82 0.38 5.06
C SER A 231 -12.13 -0.30 3.71
N LEU A 232 -13.10 0.23 2.95
CA LEU A 232 -13.42 -0.26 1.61
C LEU A 232 -12.28 0.05 0.63
N ALA A 233 -11.79 1.30 0.63
CA ALA A 233 -10.71 1.73 -0.26
C ALA A 233 -9.40 0.95 -0.01
N LEU A 234 -9.03 0.73 1.26
CA LEU A 234 -7.86 -0.07 1.63
C LEU A 234 -8.02 -1.55 1.29
N ALA A 235 -9.20 -2.13 1.53
CA ALA A 235 -9.48 -3.49 1.12
C ALA A 235 -9.36 -3.64 -0.41
N PHE A 236 -9.91 -2.69 -1.17
CA PHE A 236 -9.80 -2.68 -2.62
C PHE A 236 -8.36 -2.49 -3.10
N GLY A 237 -7.60 -1.59 -2.46
CA GLY A 237 -6.18 -1.39 -2.73
C GLY A 237 -5.37 -2.67 -2.51
N ASN A 238 -5.46 -3.27 -1.33
CA ASN A 238 -4.77 -4.53 -1.01
C ASN A 238 -5.19 -5.66 -1.97
N TRP A 239 -6.50 -5.80 -2.24
CA TRP A 239 -6.96 -6.82 -3.17
C TRP A 239 -6.42 -6.61 -4.58
N SER A 240 -6.41 -5.37 -5.06
CA SER A 240 -5.94 -5.02 -6.41
C SER A 240 -4.43 -5.18 -6.56
N GLN A 241 -3.65 -4.69 -5.59
CA GLN A 241 -2.18 -4.84 -5.53
C GLN A 241 -1.74 -6.31 -5.53
N HIS A 242 -2.58 -7.20 -5.01
CA HIS A 242 -2.33 -8.65 -4.92
C HIS A 242 -3.28 -9.50 -5.79
N VAL A 243 -3.89 -8.91 -6.83
CA VAL A 243 -4.90 -9.61 -7.63
C VAL A 243 -4.28 -10.65 -8.56
N LEU A 244 -3.05 -10.40 -9.03
CA LEU A 244 -2.32 -11.27 -9.96
C LEU A 244 -1.33 -12.14 -9.20
N LEU A 245 -1.75 -13.35 -8.82
CA LEU A 245 -0.90 -14.28 -8.09
C LEU A 245 0.12 -14.94 -8.98
N HIS A 246 1.37 -15.02 -8.54
CA HIS A 246 2.30 -15.97 -9.10
C HIS A 246 2.03 -17.37 -8.49
N LEU A 247 1.57 -18.31 -9.34
CA LEU A 247 1.23 -19.67 -8.93
C LEU A 247 2.34 -20.65 -9.35
N ALA A 248 2.71 -21.55 -8.44
CA ALA A 248 3.53 -22.71 -8.74
C ALA A 248 2.73 -23.77 -9.53
N ASP A 249 3.41 -24.78 -10.06
CA ASP A 249 2.80 -25.86 -10.86
C ASP A 249 1.73 -26.64 -10.08
N ASP A 250 1.89 -26.78 -8.77
CA ASP A 250 0.93 -27.42 -7.87
C ASP A 250 -0.29 -26.53 -7.54
N GLY A 251 -0.35 -25.31 -8.10
CA GLY A 251 -1.42 -24.34 -7.87
C GLY A 251 -1.34 -23.58 -6.54
N THR A 252 -0.28 -23.76 -5.75
CA THR A 252 -0.03 -22.92 -4.58
C THR A 252 0.47 -21.53 -4.97
N ALA A 253 0.11 -20.51 -4.18
CA ALA A 253 0.66 -19.18 -4.36
C ALA A 253 2.10 -19.12 -3.84
N ARG A 254 2.99 -18.54 -4.64
CA ARG A 254 4.31 -18.10 -4.18
C ARG A 254 4.17 -16.99 -3.16
N THR A 255 5.07 -16.98 -2.19
CA THR A 255 5.09 -16.00 -1.09
C THR A 255 6.43 -15.30 -0.97
N GLU A 256 7.30 -15.49 -1.97
CA GLU A 256 8.52 -14.73 -2.15
C GLU A 256 8.16 -13.26 -2.44
N PRO A 257 8.88 -12.26 -1.87
CA PRO A 257 8.49 -10.86 -1.97
C PRO A 257 8.28 -10.31 -3.40
N HIS A 258 9.04 -10.80 -4.37
CA HIS A 258 8.93 -10.40 -5.77
C HIS A 258 7.72 -10.99 -6.50
N ALA A 259 7.11 -12.02 -5.92
CA ALA A 259 6.07 -12.84 -6.55
C ALA A 259 4.65 -12.53 -6.02
N VAL A 260 4.55 -11.72 -4.97
CA VAL A 260 3.28 -11.40 -4.30
C VAL A 260 2.57 -10.18 -4.87
N ALA A 261 3.26 -9.39 -5.69
CA ALA A 261 2.78 -8.15 -6.28
C ALA A 261 3.29 -7.99 -7.72
N TYR A 262 2.83 -6.94 -8.38
CA TYR A 262 3.23 -6.51 -9.72
C TYR A 262 3.40 -4.98 -9.72
N ASP A 263 4.02 -4.45 -10.77
CA ASP A 263 4.31 -3.01 -10.87
C ASP A 263 3.35 -2.29 -11.84
N CYS A 264 3.00 -1.04 -11.54
CA CYS A 264 2.23 -0.12 -12.35
C CYS A 264 3.12 1.06 -12.73
N LEU A 265 3.62 1.06 -13.96
CA LEU A 265 4.57 2.02 -14.50
C LEU A 265 3.83 3.18 -15.16
N VAL A 266 4.39 4.38 -15.05
CA VAL A 266 3.90 5.58 -15.77
C VAL A 266 2.41 5.84 -15.53
N CYS A 267 1.88 5.41 -14.38
CA CYS A 267 0.49 5.64 -14.05
C CYS A 267 0.33 7.06 -13.50
N ALA A 268 -0.83 7.67 -13.75
CA ALA A 268 -1.09 9.06 -13.38
C ALA A 268 -0.94 9.31 -11.86
N ASP A 269 -1.10 8.26 -11.06
CA ASP A 269 -1.05 8.35 -9.60
C ASP A 269 0.37 8.36 -9.04
N ASN A 270 1.39 7.81 -9.72
CA ASN A 270 2.76 7.67 -9.18
C ASN A 270 3.38 9.00 -8.71
N ALA A 271 3.09 10.10 -9.40
CA ALA A 271 3.53 11.43 -9.01
C ALA A 271 2.86 11.98 -7.73
N ARG A 272 1.69 11.44 -7.36
CA ARG A 272 0.89 11.82 -6.18
C ARG A 272 1.02 10.84 -5.02
N THR A 273 1.35 9.58 -5.32
CA THR A 273 1.35 8.46 -4.38
C THR A 273 2.75 7.95 -4.07
N PHE A 274 3.77 8.81 -4.21
CA PHE A 274 5.16 8.46 -3.89
C PHE A 274 5.60 7.18 -4.63
N ASN A 275 5.30 7.06 -5.92
CA ASN A 275 5.67 5.90 -6.74
C ASN A 275 5.13 4.54 -6.22
N ASP A 276 3.98 4.53 -5.54
CA ASP A 276 3.35 3.28 -5.06
C ASP A 276 3.11 2.25 -6.16
N GLY A 277 3.01 2.66 -7.43
CA GLY A 277 2.97 1.75 -8.56
C GLY A 277 4.13 0.76 -8.61
N TYR A 278 5.30 1.08 -8.05
CA TYR A 278 6.43 0.14 -7.94
C TYR A 278 6.30 -0.80 -6.73
N HIS A 279 5.14 -1.45 -6.61
CA HIS A 279 4.76 -2.20 -5.43
C HIS A 279 5.51 -3.53 -5.28
N ALA A 280 5.91 -4.19 -6.37
CA ALA A 280 6.75 -5.38 -6.27
C ALA A 280 8.14 -5.02 -5.75
N VAL A 281 8.71 -3.90 -6.22
CA VAL A 281 9.96 -3.35 -5.65
C VAL A 281 9.79 -3.05 -4.16
N HIS A 282 8.66 -2.46 -3.77
CA HIS A 282 8.36 -2.18 -2.37
C HIS A 282 8.29 -3.44 -1.50
N HIS A 283 7.66 -4.53 -1.96
CA HIS A 283 7.63 -5.77 -1.19
C HIS A 283 9.02 -6.40 -1.04
N GLU A 284 9.86 -6.31 -2.05
CA GLU A 284 11.24 -6.81 -2.00
C GLU A 284 12.15 -5.99 -1.07
N GLU A 285 12.02 -4.67 -1.14
CA GLU A 285 12.82 -3.73 -0.36
C GLU A 285 11.91 -2.67 0.28
N PRO A 286 11.19 -3.00 1.39
CA PRO A 286 10.20 -2.08 1.98
C PRO A 286 10.79 -0.77 2.50
N THR A 287 12.10 -0.74 2.74
CA THR A 287 12.84 0.45 3.19
C THR A 287 13.46 1.25 2.04
N CYS A 288 13.28 0.80 0.80
CA CYS A 288 13.66 1.54 -0.41
C CYS A 288 12.98 2.91 -0.37
N HIS A 289 13.76 3.97 -0.54
CA HIS A 289 13.17 5.30 -0.61
C HIS A 289 12.30 5.39 -1.87
N TRP A 290 11.04 5.80 -1.71
CA TRP A 290 10.03 5.85 -2.76
C TRP A 290 10.50 6.51 -4.08
N SER A 291 11.35 7.54 -3.99
CA SER A 291 11.89 8.21 -5.19
C SER A 291 12.88 7.38 -5.98
N GLU A 292 13.48 6.35 -5.37
CA GLU A 292 14.45 5.46 -5.98
C GLU A 292 13.80 4.21 -6.59
N MET A 293 12.56 3.89 -6.22
CA MET A 293 11.88 2.67 -6.70
C MET A 293 11.88 2.52 -8.23
N PRO A 294 11.66 3.58 -9.05
CA PRO A 294 11.83 3.46 -10.49
C PRO A 294 13.23 3.01 -10.92
N LEU A 295 14.28 3.57 -10.30
CA LEU A 295 15.65 3.18 -10.60
C LEU A 295 15.94 1.74 -10.15
N ARG A 296 15.44 1.35 -8.98
CA ARG A 296 15.57 -0.04 -8.49
C ARG A 296 14.89 -1.03 -9.43
N TYR A 297 13.70 -0.69 -9.93
CA TYR A 297 13.03 -1.49 -10.95
C TYR A 297 13.92 -1.68 -12.18
N ALA A 298 14.51 -0.60 -12.72
CA ALA A 298 15.43 -0.66 -13.86
C ALA A 298 16.61 -1.60 -13.65
N GLN A 299 17.28 -1.44 -12.50
CA GLN A 299 18.45 -2.26 -12.15
C GLN A 299 18.10 -3.75 -12.05
N ARG A 300 16.88 -4.07 -11.59
CA ARG A 300 16.41 -5.45 -11.48
C ARG A 300 16.11 -6.04 -12.85
N CYS A 301 15.51 -5.25 -13.75
CA CYS A 301 15.32 -5.64 -15.15
C CYS A 301 16.67 -5.90 -15.83
N GLU A 302 17.63 -4.98 -15.72
CA GLU A 302 18.97 -5.13 -16.31
C GLU A 302 19.71 -6.38 -15.79
N ALA A 303 19.69 -6.60 -14.47
CA ALA A 303 20.31 -7.78 -13.86
C ALA A 303 19.65 -9.09 -14.33
N TRP A 304 18.33 -9.07 -14.55
CA TRP A 304 17.60 -10.21 -15.07
C TRP A 304 17.96 -10.49 -16.54
N ILE A 305 18.02 -9.46 -17.37
CA ILE A 305 18.43 -9.57 -18.78
C ILE A 305 19.83 -10.17 -18.88
N ALA A 306 20.80 -9.65 -18.12
CA ALA A 306 22.17 -10.17 -18.11
C ALA A 306 22.24 -11.64 -17.68
N HIS A 307 21.39 -12.04 -16.73
CA HIS A 307 21.27 -13.45 -16.32
C HIS A 307 20.74 -14.33 -17.46
N LEU A 308 19.65 -13.91 -18.13
CA LEU A 308 19.06 -14.65 -19.25
C LEU A 308 20.04 -14.77 -20.43
N GLU A 309 20.73 -13.69 -20.78
CA GLU A 309 21.75 -13.69 -21.84
C GLU A 309 22.87 -14.68 -21.53
N TYR A 310 23.38 -14.69 -20.29
CA TYR A 310 24.39 -15.67 -19.89
C TYR A 310 23.89 -17.10 -20.03
N VAL A 311 22.70 -17.41 -19.52
CA VAL A 311 22.10 -18.76 -19.57
C VAL A 311 21.89 -19.20 -21.01
N ARG A 312 21.41 -18.31 -21.88
CA ARG A 312 21.23 -18.57 -23.31
C ARG A 312 22.57 -18.91 -23.97
N ASP A 313 23.61 -18.13 -23.70
CA ASP A 313 24.90 -18.25 -24.38
C ASP A 313 25.71 -19.47 -23.87
N HIS A 314 25.54 -19.88 -22.61
CA HIS A 314 26.31 -20.95 -21.97
C HIS A 314 25.53 -22.25 -21.74
N GLY A 315 24.22 -22.27 -21.98
CA GLY A 315 23.34 -23.43 -21.76
C GLY A 315 23.15 -23.83 -20.28
N SER A 316 23.68 -23.03 -19.35
CA SER A 316 23.67 -23.28 -17.91
C SER A 316 23.66 -21.96 -17.13
N ALA A 317 23.05 -21.98 -15.95
CA ALA A 317 23.13 -20.89 -14.98
C ALA A 317 24.39 -20.95 -14.09
N ASP A 318 25.24 -21.97 -14.26
CA ASP A 318 26.46 -22.13 -13.48
C ASP A 318 27.50 -21.08 -13.92
N GLY A 319 27.91 -20.23 -12.98
CA GLY A 319 28.79 -19.08 -13.25
C GLY A 319 28.06 -17.84 -13.77
N ALA A 320 26.74 -17.89 -13.97
CA ALA A 320 25.95 -16.74 -14.38
C ALA A 320 26.02 -15.63 -13.31
N PRO A 321 25.88 -14.35 -13.71
CA PRO A 321 25.55 -13.29 -12.77
C PRO A 321 24.38 -13.75 -11.90
N PRO A 322 24.44 -13.56 -10.57
CA PRO A 322 23.37 -14.02 -9.70
C PRO A 322 22.07 -13.36 -10.17
N PRO A 323 21.00 -14.14 -10.42
CA PRO A 323 19.73 -13.55 -10.75
C PRO A 323 19.33 -12.59 -9.62
N PRO A 324 18.56 -11.53 -9.90
CA PRO A 324 18.10 -10.59 -8.87
C PRO A 324 17.38 -11.27 -7.69
N HIS A 325 16.97 -12.53 -7.83
CA HIS A 325 16.39 -13.38 -6.79
C HIS A 325 17.11 -14.73 -6.69
N SER A 326 17.28 -15.26 -5.48
CA SER A 326 18.11 -16.44 -5.18
C SER A 326 17.59 -17.80 -5.70
N ARG A 327 16.60 -17.84 -6.60
CA ARG A 327 16.06 -19.10 -7.16
C ARG A 327 15.72 -18.99 -8.64
N ARG A 328 16.05 -20.08 -9.34
CA ARG A 328 15.90 -20.35 -10.78
C ARG A 328 14.43 -20.43 -11.21
N GLU A 329 13.73 -19.33 -11.46
CA GLU A 329 12.55 -19.37 -12.35
C GLU A 329 12.37 -18.06 -13.13
N PRO A 330 12.23 -18.13 -14.47
CA PRO A 330 11.79 -17.02 -15.29
C PRO A 330 10.28 -16.87 -15.12
N CYS A 331 9.90 -15.94 -14.27
CA CYS A 331 8.58 -15.34 -14.41
C CYS A 331 8.73 -13.86 -14.07
N ALA A 332 9.08 -13.14 -15.14
CA ALA A 332 9.06 -11.71 -15.31
C ALA A 332 8.05 -11.07 -14.35
N ARG A 333 8.55 -10.12 -13.56
CA ARG A 333 7.69 -9.20 -12.80
C ARG A 333 6.65 -8.66 -13.77
N LEU A 334 5.37 -8.92 -13.47
CA LEU A 334 4.34 -8.30 -14.28
C LEU A 334 4.42 -6.80 -14.06
N ALA A 335 4.41 -6.06 -15.16
CA ALA A 335 4.33 -4.62 -15.13
C ALA A 335 3.27 -4.14 -16.13
N PHE A 336 2.53 -3.10 -15.76
CA PHE A 336 1.55 -2.48 -16.62
C PHE A 336 1.88 -1.01 -16.80
N GLU A 337 1.91 -0.52 -18.04
CA GLU A 337 2.11 0.88 -18.35
C GLU A 337 0.78 1.63 -18.46
N GLY A 338 0.68 2.75 -17.74
CA GLY A 338 -0.46 3.67 -17.81
C GLY A 338 -1.71 3.22 -17.05
N LEU A 339 -1.73 2.02 -16.47
CA LEU A 339 -2.78 1.56 -15.56
C LEU A 339 -2.31 1.64 -14.11
N GLY A 340 -3.18 2.09 -13.20
CA GLY A 340 -2.98 1.96 -11.76
C GLY A 340 -3.62 0.69 -11.18
N PHE A 341 -3.35 0.40 -9.91
CA PHE A 341 -3.93 -0.76 -9.23
C PHE A 341 -5.45 -0.75 -9.23
N PHE A 342 -6.08 0.41 -9.06
CA PHE A 342 -7.54 0.49 -9.04
C PHE A 342 -8.14 0.21 -10.42
N ASP A 343 -7.50 0.65 -11.50
CA ASP A 343 -7.91 0.34 -12.88
C ASP A 343 -7.85 -1.18 -13.11
N ILE A 344 -6.74 -1.81 -12.75
CA ILE A 344 -6.53 -3.25 -12.88
C ILE A 344 -7.56 -4.02 -12.04
N GLY A 345 -7.82 -3.57 -10.81
CA GLY A 345 -8.83 -4.16 -9.94
C GLY A 345 -10.23 -4.11 -10.58
N VAL A 346 -10.64 -2.97 -11.12
CA VAL A 346 -11.93 -2.80 -11.79
C VAL A 346 -12.01 -3.68 -13.03
N LEU A 347 -10.97 -3.69 -13.88
CA LEU A 347 -10.90 -4.54 -15.07
C LEU A 347 -11.03 -6.03 -14.72
N CYS A 348 -10.39 -6.49 -13.64
CA CYS A 348 -10.52 -7.87 -13.16
C CYS A 348 -11.95 -8.21 -12.72
N LEU A 349 -12.62 -7.30 -12.01
CA LEU A 349 -14.01 -7.49 -11.59
C LEU A 349 -14.98 -7.51 -12.77
N LEU A 350 -14.73 -6.69 -13.79
CA LEU A 350 -15.51 -6.67 -15.04
C LEU A 350 -15.21 -7.86 -15.97
N GLY A 351 -14.12 -8.58 -15.73
CA GLY A 351 -13.66 -9.65 -16.62
C GLY A 351 -12.92 -9.14 -17.88
N GLU A 352 -12.54 -7.87 -17.89
CA GLU A 352 -11.94 -7.15 -19.00
C GLU A 352 -10.40 -7.20 -18.95
N TYR A 353 -9.85 -8.41 -19.05
CA TYR A 353 -8.40 -8.66 -19.04
C TYR A 353 -7.87 -9.21 -20.38
N GLY A 354 -8.64 -9.03 -21.44
CA GLY A 354 -8.27 -9.48 -22.78
C GLY A 354 -7.30 -8.55 -23.49
N GLU A 355 -7.02 -8.90 -24.75
CA GLU A 355 -6.02 -8.24 -25.60
C GLU A 355 -6.29 -6.76 -25.83
N ARG A 356 -7.57 -6.36 -25.88
CA ARG A 356 -7.95 -4.96 -26.15
C ARG A 356 -8.05 -4.09 -24.89
N THR A 357 -7.95 -4.71 -23.71
CA THR A 357 -8.19 -4.06 -22.41
C THR A 357 -6.94 -4.12 -21.53
N MET A 358 -6.87 -4.98 -20.52
CA MET A 358 -5.72 -4.99 -19.60
C MET A 358 -4.42 -5.49 -20.25
N ALA A 359 -4.49 -6.49 -21.12
CA ALA A 359 -3.31 -7.18 -21.63
C ALA A 359 -2.45 -6.30 -22.55
N LYS A 360 -3.03 -5.37 -23.32
CA LYS A 360 -2.26 -4.42 -24.16
C LYS A 360 -1.38 -3.44 -23.36
N HIS A 361 -1.64 -3.29 -22.06
CA HIS A 361 -0.84 -2.42 -21.18
C HIS A 361 0.32 -3.17 -20.53
N PHE A 362 0.40 -4.49 -20.71
CA PHE A 362 1.49 -5.27 -20.18
C PHE A 362 2.81 -4.87 -20.84
N VAL A 363 3.85 -4.75 -20.01
CA VAL A 363 5.22 -4.49 -20.46
C VAL A 363 6.12 -5.57 -19.90
N ASP A 364 6.76 -6.32 -20.79
CA ASP A 364 7.90 -7.14 -20.40
C ASP A 364 9.17 -6.28 -20.40
N ALA A 365 9.50 -5.72 -19.24
CA ALA A 365 10.71 -4.94 -19.06
C ALA A 365 11.96 -5.82 -18.86
N CYS A 366 11.78 -7.13 -18.72
CA CYS A 366 12.82 -8.07 -18.30
C CYS A 366 13.27 -9.02 -19.42
N ASP A 367 12.57 -9.09 -20.55
CA ASP A 367 13.01 -9.89 -21.71
C ASP A 367 13.04 -9.06 -23.02
N PRO A 368 14.22 -8.67 -23.52
CA PRO A 368 14.34 -7.93 -24.78
C PRO A 368 14.11 -8.80 -26.03
N SER A 369 14.20 -10.13 -25.92
CA SER A 369 13.94 -11.07 -27.03
C SER A 369 12.47 -11.46 -27.17
N GLU A 370 11.69 -11.34 -26.08
CA GLU A 370 10.25 -11.62 -26.03
C GLU A 370 9.40 -10.34 -25.92
N ARG A 371 9.91 -9.19 -26.40
CA ARG A 371 9.10 -7.95 -26.56
C ARG A 371 7.86 -8.13 -27.44
N GLU A 372 7.77 -9.25 -28.15
CA GLU A 372 6.60 -9.73 -28.90
C GLU A 372 5.82 -10.84 -28.17
N HIS A 373 5.76 -10.85 -26.84
CA HIS A 373 4.63 -11.51 -26.20
C HIS A 373 3.34 -10.83 -26.70
N ASP A 374 2.73 -11.44 -27.71
CA ASP A 374 1.44 -11.01 -28.24
C ASP A 374 0.48 -10.87 -27.05
N SER A 375 -0.40 -9.88 -27.11
CA SER A 375 -1.39 -9.63 -26.07
C SER A 375 -2.18 -10.90 -25.72
N ALA A 376 -2.28 -11.85 -26.66
CA ALA A 376 -2.82 -13.20 -26.48
C ALA A 376 -2.08 -14.05 -25.42
N TRP A 377 -0.75 -14.04 -25.42
CA TRP A 377 0.06 -14.72 -24.40
C TRP A 377 -0.19 -14.08 -23.03
N CYS A 378 -0.13 -12.75 -22.96
CA CYS A 378 -0.39 -12.02 -21.72
C CYS A 378 -1.79 -12.32 -21.18
N ALA A 379 -2.82 -12.29 -22.03
CA ALA A 379 -4.19 -12.65 -21.64
C ALA A 379 -4.27 -14.07 -21.08
N THR A 380 -3.47 -15.01 -21.60
CA THR A 380 -3.40 -16.39 -21.08
C THR A 380 -2.71 -16.44 -19.72
N GLU A 381 -1.60 -15.74 -19.53
CA GLU A 381 -0.91 -15.66 -18.25
C GLU A 381 -1.76 -14.94 -17.18
N LEU A 382 -2.46 -13.87 -17.54
CA LEU A 382 -3.43 -13.19 -16.67
C LEU A 382 -4.56 -14.13 -16.24
N ARG A 383 -5.08 -14.95 -17.16
CA ARG A 383 -6.02 -16.02 -16.83
C ARG A 383 -5.37 -17.10 -15.96
N ARG A 384 -4.06 -17.29 -15.95
CA ARG A 384 -3.40 -18.18 -14.99
C ARG A 384 -3.34 -17.56 -13.61
N ARG A 385 -2.88 -16.31 -13.53
CA ARG A 385 -2.61 -15.56 -12.28
C ARG A 385 -3.85 -15.09 -11.52
N LEU A 386 -4.97 -14.92 -12.22
CA LEU A 386 -6.26 -14.60 -11.60
C LEU A 386 -6.98 -15.84 -11.03
N ARG A 387 -6.37 -17.03 -11.05
CA ARG A 387 -6.93 -18.21 -10.38
C ARG A 387 -6.69 -18.11 -8.87
N PRO A 388 -7.64 -18.56 -8.03
CA PRO A 388 -7.39 -18.71 -6.61
C PRO A 388 -6.27 -19.72 -6.35
N ALA A 389 -5.47 -19.48 -5.32
CA ALA A 389 -4.46 -20.41 -4.86
C ALA A 389 -5.07 -21.62 -4.15
N VAL A 390 -4.47 -22.79 -4.36
CA VAL A 390 -4.78 -24.02 -3.63
C VAL A 390 -4.03 -24.02 -2.29
N THR A 391 -4.64 -24.50 -1.21
CA THR A 391 -3.96 -24.69 0.07
C THR A 391 -3.45 -26.11 0.19
N LYS A 392 -2.30 -26.33 0.84
CA LYS A 392 -1.72 -27.68 0.99
C LYS A 392 -2.66 -28.69 1.69
N SER A 393 -3.67 -28.23 2.43
CA SER A 393 -4.70 -29.12 3.00
C SER A 393 -5.69 -29.65 1.96
N THR A 394 -5.92 -28.93 0.86
CA THR A 394 -6.85 -29.31 -0.21
C THR A 394 -6.28 -30.29 -1.24
N MET A 395 -4.98 -30.60 -1.19
CA MET A 395 -4.33 -31.57 -2.09
C MET A 395 -4.38 -33.03 -1.59
N ARG A 396 -5.07 -33.29 -0.47
CA ARG A 396 -5.29 -34.65 0.05
C ARG A 396 -6.68 -35.15 -0.33
N HIS A 397 -6.97 -35.29 -1.62
CA HIS A 397 -8.15 -36.04 -2.09
C HIS A 397 -7.85 -36.72 -3.42
#